data_AF-A0AA89Q3N3-F1
#
_entry.id   AF-A0AA89Q3N3-F1
#
_cell.length_a   1.000
_cell.length_b   1.000
_cell.length_c   1.000
_cell.angle_alpha   90.00
_cell.angle_beta   90.00
_cell.angle_gamma   90.00
#
_symmetry.space_group_name_H-M   'P 1'
#
loop_
_entity.id
_entity.type
_entity.pdbx_description
1 polymer ?
#
loop_
_entity_poly.entity_id
_entity_poly.type
_entity_poly.pdbx_seq_one_letter_code
_entity_poly.pdbx_strand_id
1 'polypeptide(L)'
;MSEWSVTEPRKLTFDEPVSDLHVRLVNGTVNVVGTDEGSARLEISEIEGPPLVVTQQGGVLTVAYEDLPWKGFLKWLDRKGWRRSAVVSLAVPAGTRVEVGVVGAAAVISGIQGPSVVKGVTGDTTLVGLSGPVRADTVSGSLEAQDVTGDLRFNSVSGDLTVVEGSGPSVRADSVSGSMIVDLDPDGPTDVRLTSVSGEIAIRLPYPADTEVEANTASGSVSNAFDGLRVHGQWGAHKITGRLGAGTGKLRATTVSGSIALLRRPAGEDEHGAPRDTPPAGSSAAAAPAGGPESGSGDNSVSGPGDAPTTVPADGTTDKKVL
;
A
#
# COMPACT_ATOMS: atom_id res chain seq x y z
N MET A 1 14.64 -27.99 0.40
CA MET A 1 13.19 -27.69 0.45
C MET A 1 12.82 -27.69 1.90
N SER A 2 12.48 -26.53 2.41
CA SER A 2 12.09 -26.34 3.80
C SER A 2 10.60 -26.06 3.84
N GLU A 3 9.89 -26.70 4.76
CA GLU A 3 8.43 -26.58 4.90
C GLU A 3 8.06 -26.44 6.37
N TRP A 4 7.14 -25.52 6.65
CA TRP A 4 6.61 -25.27 7.99
C TRP A 4 5.09 -25.20 7.91
N SER A 5 4.42 -25.97 8.77
CA SER A 5 3.01 -25.78 9.08
C SER A 5 2.91 -24.88 10.31
N VAL A 6 2.22 -23.75 10.18
CA VAL A 6 2.12 -22.71 11.22
C VAL A 6 0.66 -22.65 11.69
N THR A 7 0.43 -23.00 12.95
CA THR A 7 -0.89 -22.98 13.62
C THR A 7 -0.99 -21.93 14.73
N GLU A 8 0.13 -21.31 15.10
CA GLU A 8 0.26 -20.33 16.17
C GLU A 8 1.22 -19.22 15.71
N PRO A 9 1.17 -18.02 16.32
CA PRO A 9 2.07 -16.93 15.96
C PRO A 9 3.53 -17.37 15.95
N ARG A 10 4.25 -17.03 14.88
CA ARG A 10 5.62 -17.52 14.64
C ARG A 10 6.41 -16.53 13.79
N LYS A 11 7.70 -16.42 14.09
CA LYS A 11 8.70 -15.74 13.26
C LYS A 11 9.61 -16.77 12.60
N LEU A 12 9.90 -16.57 11.33
CA LEU A 12 10.81 -17.39 10.51
C LEU A 12 11.82 -16.47 9.82
N THR A 13 13.06 -16.93 9.73
CA THR A 13 14.14 -16.28 8.96
C THR A 13 14.64 -17.28 7.94
N PHE A 14 14.96 -16.80 6.74
CA PHE A 14 15.40 -17.62 5.63
C PHE A 14 16.81 -17.22 5.22
N ASP A 15 17.76 -18.11 5.46
CA ASP A 15 19.19 -17.89 5.14
C ASP A 15 19.47 -18.04 3.64
N GLU A 16 18.69 -18.88 2.95
CA GLU A 16 18.76 -18.99 1.49
C GLU A 16 18.09 -17.76 0.84
N PRO A 17 18.67 -17.20 -0.25
CA PRO A 17 18.09 -16.07 -0.96
C PRO A 17 16.66 -16.30 -1.43
N VAL A 18 15.81 -15.26 -1.38
CA VAL A 18 14.43 -15.28 -1.87
C VAL A 18 14.32 -14.36 -3.09
N SER A 19 14.19 -14.95 -4.28
CA SER A 19 14.00 -14.22 -5.55
C SER A 19 12.53 -14.01 -5.89
N ASP A 20 11.65 -14.91 -5.43
CA ASP A 20 10.23 -14.88 -5.73
C ASP A 20 9.43 -15.15 -4.44
N LEU A 21 8.47 -14.29 -4.15
CA LEU A 21 7.56 -14.38 -3.01
C LEU A 21 6.13 -14.59 -3.50
N HIS A 22 5.49 -15.64 -3.03
CA HIS A 22 4.08 -15.90 -3.28
C HIS A 22 3.29 -15.96 -1.98
N VAL A 23 2.30 -15.08 -1.83
CA VAL A 23 1.42 -15.08 -0.66
C VAL A 23 -0.02 -15.28 -1.09
N ARG A 24 -0.73 -16.17 -0.41
CA ARG A 24 -2.17 -16.34 -0.57
C ARG A 24 -2.86 -16.32 0.77
N LEU A 25 -3.72 -15.34 0.96
CA LEU A 25 -4.39 -15.12 2.23
C LEU A 25 -5.90 -14.92 2.03
N VAL A 26 -6.65 -15.34 3.03
CA VAL A 26 -8.10 -15.19 3.13
C VAL A 26 -8.38 -14.55 4.48
N ASN A 27 -8.97 -13.36 4.44
CA ASN A 27 -9.14 -12.42 5.55
C ASN A 27 -7.84 -12.05 6.28
N GLY A 28 -7.90 -10.97 7.06
CA GLY A 28 -6.75 -10.46 7.80
C GLY A 28 -5.91 -9.51 6.95
N THR A 29 -4.59 -9.62 7.02
CA THR A 29 -3.67 -8.66 6.40
C THR A 29 -2.38 -9.30 5.94
N VAL A 30 -1.90 -8.90 4.77
CA VAL A 30 -0.56 -9.19 4.28
C VAL A 30 0.24 -7.89 4.12
N ASN A 31 1.38 -7.80 4.79
CA ASN A 31 2.33 -6.71 4.66
C ASN A 31 3.61 -7.26 4.02
N VAL A 32 4.06 -6.66 2.93
CA VAL A 32 5.32 -6.98 2.26
C VAL A 32 6.16 -5.72 2.18
N VAL A 33 7.39 -5.81 2.68
CA VAL A 33 8.35 -4.71 2.67
C VAL A 33 9.63 -5.18 1.98
N GLY A 34 10.01 -4.47 0.92
CA GLY A 34 11.31 -4.60 0.31
C GLY A 34 12.38 -3.94 1.18
N THR A 35 13.50 -4.62 1.36
CA THR A 35 14.60 -4.19 2.20
C THR A 35 15.92 -4.35 1.45
N ASP A 36 16.94 -3.60 1.89
CA ASP A 36 18.31 -3.76 1.39
C ASP A 36 19.03 -4.96 2.04
N GLU A 37 18.36 -5.67 2.96
CA GLU A 37 18.89 -6.86 3.60
C GLU A 37 18.82 -8.08 2.65
N GLY A 38 19.84 -8.94 2.72
CA GLY A 38 19.94 -10.10 1.83
C GLY A 38 19.06 -11.30 2.23
N SER A 39 18.57 -11.35 3.47
CA SER A 39 17.78 -12.46 4.00
C SER A 39 16.30 -12.09 4.17
N ALA A 40 15.41 -13.00 3.82
CA ALA A 40 13.98 -12.79 4.05
C ALA A 40 13.58 -13.11 5.49
N ARG A 41 12.57 -12.41 6.00
CA ARG A 41 11.92 -12.68 7.30
C ARG A 41 10.41 -12.72 7.14
N LEU A 42 9.78 -13.64 7.85
CA LEU A 42 8.35 -13.80 7.90
C LEU A 42 7.89 -13.76 9.36
N GLU A 43 6.90 -12.94 9.65
CA GLU A 43 6.18 -12.93 10.91
C GLU A 43 4.70 -13.20 10.65
N ILE A 44 4.18 -14.24 11.30
CA ILE A 44 2.75 -14.49 11.41
C ILE A 44 2.39 -14.11 12.84
N SER A 45 1.79 -12.93 13.04
CA SER A 45 1.50 -12.40 14.38
C SER A 45 0.17 -12.88 14.93
N GLU A 46 -0.77 -13.16 14.02
CA GLU A 46 -2.10 -13.69 14.33
C GLU A 46 -2.47 -14.77 13.32
N ILE A 47 -3.10 -15.83 13.79
CA ILE A 47 -3.68 -16.87 12.94
C ILE A 47 -4.90 -17.49 13.65
N GLU A 48 -6.01 -17.53 12.94
CA GLU A 48 -7.22 -18.25 13.34
C GLU A 48 -7.60 -19.20 12.22
N GLY A 49 -7.98 -20.43 12.55
CA GLY A 49 -8.44 -21.43 11.58
C GLY A 49 -7.35 -22.40 11.12
N PRO A 50 -7.38 -22.86 9.85
CA PRO A 50 -6.42 -23.82 9.32
C PRO A 50 -4.97 -23.30 9.32
N PRO A 51 -3.96 -24.18 9.36
CA PRO A 51 -2.57 -23.76 9.31
C PRO A 51 -2.20 -23.03 8.02
N LEU A 52 -1.30 -22.06 8.15
CA LEU A 52 -0.54 -21.54 7.01
C LEU A 52 0.64 -22.46 6.73
N VAL A 53 0.76 -22.88 5.48
CA VAL A 53 1.90 -23.64 4.96
C VAL A 53 2.89 -22.64 4.38
N VAL A 54 4.10 -22.66 4.94
CA VAL A 54 5.24 -21.88 4.47
C VAL A 54 6.22 -22.83 3.81
N THR A 55 6.61 -22.57 2.56
CA THR A 55 7.63 -23.38 1.86
C THR A 55 8.72 -22.52 1.27
N GLN A 56 9.95 -23.01 1.31
CA GLN A 56 11.08 -22.43 0.58
C GLN A 56 11.74 -23.49 -0.31
N GLN A 57 11.76 -23.24 -1.62
CA GLN A 57 12.39 -24.11 -2.60
C GLN A 57 12.91 -23.30 -3.78
N GLY A 58 14.21 -23.41 -4.06
CA GLY A 58 14.82 -22.85 -5.29
C GLY A 58 14.64 -21.34 -5.43
N GLY A 59 14.75 -20.59 -4.32
CA GLY A 59 14.56 -19.14 -4.30
C GLY A 59 13.11 -18.66 -4.18
N VAL A 60 12.14 -19.58 -4.21
CA VAL A 60 10.71 -19.28 -4.09
C VAL A 60 10.26 -19.47 -2.64
N LEU A 61 9.77 -18.41 -2.02
CA LEU A 61 9.09 -18.43 -0.71
C LEU A 61 7.59 -18.39 -0.94
N THR A 62 6.86 -19.40 -0.46
CA THR A 62 5.38 -19.44 -0.54
C THR A 62 4.78 -19.42 0.85
N VAL A 63 3.76 -18.60 1.07
CA VAL A 63 2.93 -18.54 2.29
C VAL A 63 1.47 -18.65 1.88
N ALA A 64 0.83 -19.78 2.15
CA ALA A 64 -0.55 -20.02 1.74
C ALA A 64 -1.27 -21.02 2.66
N TYR A 65 -2.61 -21.04 2.64
CA TYR A 65 -3.35 -22.16 3.23
C TYR A 65 -3.19 -23.43 2.38
N GLU A 66 -3.16 -24.59 3.04
CA GLU A 66 -3.00 -25.92 2.41
C GLU A 66 -4.05 -26.21 1.33
N ASP A 67 -5.27 -25.68 1.52
CA ASP A 67 -6.43 -25.89 0.64
C ASP A 67 -6.52 -24.89 -0.52
N LEU A 68 -5.53 -24.01 -0.71
CA LEU A 68 -5.47 -23.04 -1.81
C LEU A 68 -4.37 -23.38 -2.85
N PRO A 69 -4.51 -24.49 -3.61
CA PRO A 69 -3.52 -24.86 -4.63
C PRO A 69 -3.43 -23.81 -5.74
N TRP A 70 -2.26 -23.69 -6.37
CA TRP A 70 -1.99 -22.68 -7.41
C TRP A 70 -2.89 -22.80 -8.65
N LYS A 71 -3.45 -24.00 -8.90
CA LYS A 71 -4.38 -24.30 -9.99
C LYS A 71 -5.82 -24.43 -9.47
N GLY A 72 -6.69 -23.49 -9.86
CA GLY A 72 -8.16 -23.62 -9.80
C GLY A 72 -8.86 -23.06 -8.54
N PHE A 73 -10.12 -22.64 -8.71
CA PHE A 73 -10.93 -21.91 -7.72
C PHE A 73 -12.18 -22.70 -7.22
N LEU A 74 -12.19 -24.03 -7.23
CA LEU A 74 -13.45 -24.80 -7.11
C LEU A 74 -13.64 -25.65 -5.83
N LYS A 75 -12.87 -25.45 -4.75
CA LYS A 75 -13.03 -26.23 -3.49
C LYS A 75 -13.37 -25.40 -2.24
N TRP A 76 -14.13 -24.32 -2.39
CA TRP A 76 -14.55 -23.46 -1.26
C TRP A 76 -15.84 -23.94 -0.53
N LEU A 77 -16.48 -25.03 -1.00
CA LEU A 77 -17.76 -25.51 -0.47
C LEU A 77 -17.72 -26.24 0.89
N ASP A 78 -16.65 -26.11 1.67
CA ASP A 78 -16.57 -26.75 2.99
C ASP A 78 -17.08 -25.84 4.11
N ARG A 79 -18.26 -26.19 4.65
CA ARG A 79 -19.02 -25.48 5.69
C ARG A 79 -18.33 -25.45 7.07
N LYS A 80 -17.08 -25.94 7.20
CA LYS A 80 -16.36 -26.08 8.47
C LYS A 80 -15.26 -25.03 8.70
N GLY A 81 -15.01 -24.11 7.76
CA GLY A 81 -13.86 -23.20 7.78
C GLY A 81 -14.18 -21.69 7.78
N TRP A 82 -15.29 -21.26 8.39
CA TRP A 82 -15.80 -19.88 8.30
C TRP A 82 -15.02 -18.82 9.09
N ARG A 83 -14.03 -19.20 9.89
CA ARG A 83 -13.10 -18.26 10.54
C ARG A 83 -11.69 -18.67 10.19
N ARG A 84 -11.22 -18.17 9.04
CA ARG A 84 -9.79 -18.12 8.75
C ARG A 84 -9.39 -16.67 8.61
N SER A 85 -8.31 -16.29 9.26
CA SER A 85 -7.71 -14.96 9.22
C SER A 85 -6.27 -15.12 9.66
N ALA A 86 -5.36 -14.38 9.03
CA ALA A 86 -4.01 -14.26 9.56
C ALA A 86 -3.48 -12.85 9.33
N VAL A 87 -2.51 -12.47 10.14
CA VAL A 87 -1.72 -11.25 9.92
C VAL A 87 -0.31 -11.69 9.61
N VAL A 88 0.09 -11.46 8.36
CA VAL A 88 1.34 -11.92 7.77
C VAL A 88 2.18 -10.71 7.41
N SER A 89 3.39 -10.61 7.94
CA SER A 89 4.35 -9.56 7.59
C SER A 89 5.63 -10.18 7.06
N LEU A 90 6.08 -9.73 5.88
CA LEU A 90 7.26 -10.23 5.19
C LEU A 90 8.23 -9.09 4.91
N ALA A 91 9.48 -9.26 5.31
CA ALA A 91 10.61 -8.47 4.82
C ALA A 91 11.37 -9.32 3.80
N VAL A 92 11.52 -8.83 2.58
CA VAL A 92 12.23 -9.52 1.49
C VAL A 92 13.26 -8.58 0.85
N PRO A 93 14.27 -9.10 0.14
CA PRO A 93 15.14 -8.26 -0.68
C PRO A 93 14.31 -7.39 -1.65
N ALA A 94 14.67 -6.12 -1.83
CA ALA A 94 13.88 -5.20 -2.66
C ALA A 94 13.71 -5.67 -4.12
N GLY A 95 14.68 -6.42 -4.66
CA GLY A 95 14.61 -6.99 -6.01
C GLY A 95 13.68 -8.20 -6.18
N THR A 96 13.05 -8.69 -5.10
CA THR A 96 12.18 -9.88 -5.13
C THR A 96 10.95 -9.64 -6.03
N ARG A 97 10.59 -10.64 -6.85
CA ARG A 97 9.29 -10.68 -7.54
C ARG A 97 8.21 -11.05 -6.54
N VAL A 98 7.14 -10.27 -6.46
CA VAL A 98 6.06 -10.46 -5.48
C VAL A 98 4.76 -10.83 -6.19
N GLU A 99 4.14 -11.96 -5.84
CA GLU A 99 2.75 -12.28 -6.19
C GLU A 99 1.92 -12.41 -4.91
N VAL A 100 0.92 -11.55 -4.74
CA VAL A 100 0.01 -11.55 -3.59
C VAL A 100 -1.41 -11.81 -4.08
N GLY A 101 -2.02 -12.88 -3.59
CA GLY A 101 -3.42 -13.22 -3.79
C GLY A 101 -4.22 -13.07 -2.49
N VAL A 102 -5.24 -12.23 -2.47
CA VAL A 102 -6.05 -11.98 -1.28
C VAL A 102 -7.55 -12.11 -1.55
N VAL A 103 -8.26 -12.69 -0.57
CA VAL A 103 -9.72 -12.74 -0.54
C VAL A 103 -10.19 -12.23 0.82
N GLY A 104 -10.77 -11.04 0.87
CA GLY A 104 -11.22 -10.41 2.11
C GLY A 104 -10.10 -9.91 3.02
N ALA A 105 -8.84 -9.95 2.57
CA ALA A 105 -7.68 -9.48 3.31
C ALA A 105 -7.16 -8.18 2.70
N ALA A 106 -6.65 -7.28 3.55
CA ALA A 106 -5.92 -6.10 3.10
C ALA A 106 -4.49 -6.49 2.68
N ALA A 107 -3.96 -5.82 1.66
CA ALA A 107 -2.59 -6.04 1.18
C ALA A 107 -1.81 -4.73 1.15
N VAL A 108 -0.68 -4.68 1.86
CA VAL A 108 0.26 -3.56 1.81
C VAL A 108 1.57 -4.05 1.22
N ILE A 109 2.03 -3.46 0.13
CA ILE A 109 3.30 -3.80 -0.51
C ILE A 109 4.12 -2.52 -0.64
N SER A 110 5.35 -2.53 -0.15
CA SER A 110 6.20 -1.34 -0.14
C SER A 110 7.65 -1.63 -0.49
N GLY A 111 8.33 -0.68 -1.13
CA GLY A 111 9.78 -0.72 -1.36
C GLY A 111 10.26 -1.82 -2.31
N ILE A 112 9.39 -2.31 -3.20
CA ILE A 112 9.73 -3.39 -4.14
C ILE A 112 10.21 -2.81 -5.48
N GLN A 113 11.40 -3.26 -5.90
CA GLN A 113 12.03 -2.96 -7.17
C GLN A 113 11.77 -4.05 -8.23
N GLY A 114 11.44 -5.27 -7.77
CA GLY A 114 11.02 -6.36 -8.65
C GLY A 114 9.58 -6.23 -9.17
N PRO A 115 9.16 -7.08 -10.12
CA PRO A 115 7.77 -7.10 -10.59
C PRO A 115 6.81 -7.47 -9.46
N SER A 116 5.68 -6.77 -9.37
CA SER A 116 4.66 -6.99 -8.36
C SER A 116 3.30 -7.29 -8.99
N VAL A 117 2.68 -8.40 -8.60
CA VAL A 117 1.37 -8.85 -9.06
C VAL A 117 0.44 -9.00 -7.87
N VAL A 118 -0.66 -8.26 -7.85
CA VAL A 118 -1.70 -8.36 -6.82
C VAL A 118 -2.99 -8.84 -7.44
N LYS A 119 -3.62 -9.84 -6.81
CA LYS A 119 -4.91 -10.39 -7.20
C LYS A 119 -5.84 -10.37 -5.99
N GLY A 120 -6.78 -9.42 -5.99
CA GLY A 120 -7.78 -9.26 -4.95
C GLY A 120 -9.18 -9.69 -5.39
N VAL A 121 -10.01 -10.09 -4.44
CA VAL A 121 -11.46 -10.22 -4.66
C VAL A 121 -12.17 -9.12 -3.88
N THR A 122 -11.94 -9.11 -2.58
CA THR A 122 -12.37 -8.08 -1.63
C THR A 122 -11.19 -7.77 -0.71
N GLY A 123 -11.17 -6.57 -0.13
CA GLY A 123 -10.05 -6.06 0.67
C GLY A 123 -9.18 -5.10 -0.13
N ASP A 124 -8.76 -4.03 0.53
CA ASP A 124 -8.05 -2.92 -0.11
C ASP A 124 -6.56 -3.25 -0.25
N THR A 125 -5.96 -2.68 -1.29
CA THR A 125 -4.54 -2.82 -1.59
C THR A 125 -3.88 -1.46 -1.54
N THR A 126 -2.76 -1.36 -0.82
CA THR A 126 -1.90 -0.18 -0.78
C THR A 126 -0.52 -0.53 -1.31
N LEU A 127 -0.04 0.22 -2.29
CA LEU A 127 1.28 0.07 -2.91
C LEU A 127 2.07 1.36 -2.67
N VAL A 128 3.28 1.26 -2.10
CA VAL A 128 4.09 2.43 -1.74
C VAL A 128 5.54 2.28 -2.20
N GLY A 129 6.03 3.18 -3.05
CA GLY A 129 7.45 3.18 -3.45
C GLY A 129 7.82 1.97 -4.29
N LEU A 130 7.04 1.68 -5.33
CA LEU A 130 7.28 0.54 -6.23
C LEU A 130 7.90 1.03 -7.55
N SER A 131 9.08 0.50 -7.88
CA SER A 131 9.82 0.87 -9.10
C SER A 131 9.81 -0.20 -10.18
N GLY A 132 9.48 -1.45 -9.82
CA GLY A 132 9.24 -2.52 -10.79
C GLY A 132 7.86 -2.42 -11.44
N PRO A 133 7.60 -3.20 -12.52
CA PRO A 133 6.28 -3.29 -13.12
C PRO A 133 5.22 -3.82 -12.14
N VAL A 134 4.08 -3.15 -12.07
CA VAL A 134 2.97 -3.46 -11.18
C VAL A 134 1.75 -3.89 -12.00
N ARG A 135 1.16 -5.02 -11.62
CA ARG A 135 -0.16 -5.46 -12.10
C ARG A 135 -1.07 -5.74 -10.92
N ALA A 136 -2.19 -5.03 -10.84
CA ALA A 136 -3.22 -5.25 -9.84
C ALA A 136 -4.56 -5.61 -10.52
N ASP A 137 -5.10 -6.77 -10.18
CA ASP A 137 -6.40 -7.24 -10.64
C ASP A 137 -7.31 -7.40 -9.40
N THR A 138 -8.46 -6.73 -9.37
CA THR A 138 -9.41 -6.77 -8.25
C THR A 138 -10.85 -6.92 -8.74
N VAL A 139 -11.75 -7.38 -7.87
CA VAL A 139 -13.20 -7.33 -8.15
C VAL A 139 -13.81 -6.09 -7.51
N SER A 140 -13.69 -5.96 -6.19
CA SER A 140 -14.32 -4.87 -5.44
C SER A 140 -13.41 -4.17 -4.43
N GLY A 141 -12.18 -4.66 -4.21
CA GLY A 141 -11.21 -3.98 -3.34
C GLY A 141 -10.62 -2.75 -4.03
N SER A 142 -10.42 -1.66 -3.29
CA SER A 142 -9.81 -0.44 -3.83
C SER A 142 -8.29 -0.56 -3.88
N LEU A 143 -7.66 0.14 -4.82
CA LEU A 143 -6.22 0.23 -4.95
C LEU A 143 -5.75 1.67 -4.69
N GLU A 144 -4.89 1.83 -3.71
CA GLU A 144 -4.11 3.04 -3.50
C GLU A 144 -2.65 2.78 -3.89
N ALA A 145 -2.11 3.61 -4.77
CA ALA A 145 -0.75 3.51 -5.28
C ALA A 145 -0.05 4.86 -5.09
N GLN A 146 0.96 4.88 -4.23
CA GLN A 146 1.77 6.06 -3.93
C GLN A 146 3.22 5.84 -4.38
N ASP A 147 3.82 6.85 -5.01
CA ASP A 147 5.22 6.82 -5.44
C ASP A 147 5.53 5.57 -6.29
N VAL A 148 4.69 5.34 -7.31
CA VAL A 148 4.88 4.24 -8.26
C VAL A 148 5.59 4.78 -9.50
N THR A 149 6.86 4.42 -9.61
CA THR A 149 7.77 4.85 -10.69
C THR A 149 7.88 3.81 -11.82
N GLY A 150 7.37 2.59 -11.59
CA GLY A 150 7.25 1.54 -12.60
C GLY A 150 5.97 1.61 -13.45
N ASP A 151 5.85 0.70 -14.42
CA ASP A 151 4.61 0.52 -15.18
C ASP A 151 3.46 0.11 -14.25
N LEU A 152 2.34 0.85 -14.25
CA LEU A 152 1.15 0.48 -13.49
C LEU A 152 0.05 -0.05 -14.42
N ARG A 153 -0.43 -1.26 -14.16
CA ARG A 153 -1.64 -1.82 -14.75
C ARG A 153 -2.66 -2.18 -13.67
N PHE A 154 -3.84 -1.59 -13.74
CA PHE A 154 -4.97 -1.87 -12.85
C PHE A 154 -6.18 -2.38 -13.65
N ASN A 155 -6.79 -3.49 -13.23
CA ASN A 155 -8.08 -3.93 -13.74
C ASN A 155 -9.03 -4.19 -12.58
N SER A 156 -10.25 -3.68 -12.69
CA SER A 156 -11.26 -3.79 -11.65
C SER A 156 -12.67 -3.98 -12.22
N VAL A 157 -13.59 -4.50 -11.41
CA VAL A 157 -15.02 -4.41 -11.70
C VAL A 157 -15.58 -3.15 -11.04
N SER A 158 -15.46 -3.04 -9.73
CA SER A 158 -16.07 -1.96 -8.94
C SER A 158 -15.14 -1.28 -7.94
N GLY A 159 -13.93 -1.78 -7.73
CA GLY A 159 -12.94 -1.15 -6.86
C GLY A 159 -12.39 0.14 -7.46
N ASP A 160 -12.15 1.13 -6.60
CA ASP A 160 -11.62 2.43 -6.98
C ASP A 160 -10.09 2.39 -7.15
N LEU A 161 -9.56 3.30 -7.94
CA LEU A 161 -8.13 3.53 -8.11
C LEU A 161 -7.77 4.93 -7.64
N THR A 162 -6.82 5.03 -6.72
CA THR A 162 -6.16 6.28 -6.34
C THR A 162 -4.67 6.14 -6.62
N VAL A 163 -4.12 7.01 -7.46
CA VAL A 163 -2.69 7.15 -7.69
C VAL A 163 -2.24 8.51 -7.16
N VAL A 164 -1.21 8.51 -6.33
CA VAL A 164 -0.55 9.71 -5.78
C VAL A 164 0.90 9.69 -6.21
N GLU A 165 1.37 10.78 -6.80
CA GLU A 165 2.78 10.91 -7.24
C GLU A 165 3.20 9.80 -8.21
N GLY A 166 2.32 9.44 -9.14
CA GLY A 166 2.65 8.47 -10.19
C GLY A 166 3.60 9.10 -11.22
N SER A 167 4.79 8.53 -11.38
CA SER A 167 5.83 9.05 -12.28
C SER A 167 6.31 8.03 -13.31
N GLY A 168 5.73 6.82 -13.30
CA GLY A 168 6.09 5.76 -14.24
C GLY A 168 5.80 6.08 -15.72
N PRO A 169 6.44 5.34 -16.65
CA PRO A 169 6.31 5.59 -18.09
C PRO A 169 4.97 5.14 -18.67
N SER A 170 4.20 4.32 -17.95
CA SER A 170 2.86 3.91 -18.35
C SER A 170 1.93 3.72 -17.16
N VAL A 171 0.73 4.30 -17.23
CA VAL A 171 -0.38 4.05 -16.31
C VAL A 171 -1.59 3.59 -17.10
N ARG A 172 -2.00 2.33 -16.92
CA ARG A 172 -3.16 1.75 -17.59
C ARG A 172 -4.17 1.24 -16.57
N ALA A 173 -5.38 1.76 -16.62
CA ALA A 173 -6.44 1.35 -15.71
C ALA A 173 -7.74 1.08 -16.48
N ASP A 174 -8.36 -0.06 -16.22
CA ASP A 174 -9.65 -0.44 -16.78
C ASP A 174 -10.59 -0.82 -15.61
N SER A 175 -11.78 -0.19 -15.55
CA SER A 175 -12.82 -0.50 -14.56
C SER A 175 -14.21 -0.53 -15.20
N VAL A 176 -15.19 -1.13 -14.53
CA VAL A 176 -16.60 -1.02 -14.96
C VAL A 176 -17.24 0.17 -14.27
N SER A 177 -17.21 0.21 -12.94
CA SER A 177 -17.91 1.23 -12.15
C SER A 177 -17.07 1.97 -11.12
N GLY A 178 -15.83 1.52 -10.86
CA GLY A 178 -14.94 2.19 -9.90
C GLY A 178 -14.45 3.54 -10.41
N SER A 179 -14.29 4.48 -9.48
CA SER A 179 -13.72 5.81 -9.75
C SER A 179 -12.21 5.74 -9.85
N MET A 180 -11.62 6.61 -10.66
CA MET A 180 -10.17 6.68 -10.85
C MET A 180 -9.70 8.11 -10.59
N ILE A 181 -8.88 8.29 -9.56
CA ILE A 181 -8.19 9.53 -9.25
C ILE A 181 -6.70 9.29 -9.50
N VAL A 182 -6.13 10.00 -10.46
CA VAL A 182 -4.74 9.81 -10.86
C VAL A 182 -3.99 11.13 -10.77
N ASP A 183 -3.13 11.28 -9.77
CA ASP A 183 -2.19 12.38 -9.65
C ASP A 183 -0.82 11.95 -10.19
N LEU A 184 -0.38 12.61 -11.26
CA LEU A 184 0.84 12.29 -11.96
C LEU A 184 1.89 13.36 -11.76
N ASP A 185 3.13 12.94 -11.62
CA ASP A 185 4.32 13.78 -11.55
C ASP A 185 5.51 13.16 -12.31
N PRO A 186 5.39 12.97 -13.62
CA PRO A 186 6.40 12.25 -14.38
C PRO A 186 7.60 13.14 -14.74
N ASP A 187 8.80 12.59 -14.62
CA ASP A 187 10.06 13.22 -15.08
C ASP A 187 10.26 13.14 -16.60
N GLY A 188 9.35 12.48 -17.32
CA GLY A 188 9.47 12.24 -18.75
C GLY A 188 8.15 11.89 -19.45
N PRO A 189 8.19 11.44 -20.71
CA PRO A 189 7.00 11.06 -21.44
C PRO A 189 6.30 9.85 -20.81
N THR A 190 5.03 10.02 -20.45
CA THR A 190 4.19 8.97 -19.88
C THR A 190 3.00 8.66 -20.81
N ASP A 191 2.67 7.37 -20.95
CA ASP A 191 1.47 6.87 -21.62
C ASP A 191 0.38 6.51 -20.59
N VAL A 192 -0.64 7.37 -20.49
CA VAL A 192 -1.77 7.22 -19.58
C VAL A 192 -2.98 6.75 -20.36
N ARG A 193 -3.55 5.61 -19.98
CA ARG A 193 -4.80 5.09 -20.55
C ARG A 193 -5.76 4.66 -19.45
N LEU A 194 -6.85 5.40 -19.30
CA LEU A 194 -7.89 5.13 -18.32
C LEU A 194 -9.21 4.84 -19.04
N THR A 195 -9.81 3.68 -18.77
CA THR A 195 -11.11 3.28 -19.32
C THR A 195 -12.07 2.94 -18.19
N SER A 196 -13.27 3.49 -18.24
CA SER A 196 -14.39 3.10 -17.36
C SER A 196 -15.68 2.95 -18.16
N VAL A 197 -16.72 2.34 -17.58
CA VAL A 197 -18.07 2.37 -18.15
C VAL A 197 -18.87 3.47 -17.46
N SER A 198 -18.97 3.43 -16.12
CA SER A 198 -19.77 4.38 -15.35
C SER A 198 -19.00 5.13 -14.28
N GLY A 199 -17.74 4.77 -14.01
CA GLY A 199 -16.91 5.43 -13.02
C GLY A 199 -16.42 6.81 -13.47
N GLU A 200 -16.17 7.67 -12.48
CA GLU A 200 -15.58 8.99 -12.68
C GLU A 200 -14.07 8.88 -12.87
N ILE A 201 -13.50 9.76 -13.70
CA ILE A 201 -12.06 9.81 -13.95
C ILE A 201 -11.58 11.24 -13.66
N ALA A 202 -10.78 11.41 -12.61
CA ALA A 202 -10.11 12.65 -12.28
C ALA A 202 -8.60 12.49 -12.49
N ILE A 203 -8.00 13.37 -13.28
CA ILE A 203 -6.56 13.34 -13.56
C ILE A 203 -5.96 14.68 -13.18
N ARG A 204 -4.90 14.66 -12.36
CA ARG A 204 -4.06 15.81 -12.06
C ARG A 204 -2.73 15.66 -12.78
N LEU A 205 -2.34 16.72 -13.51
CA LEU A 205 -1.08 16.80 -14.24
C LEU A 205 -0.25 17.98 -13.73
N PRO A 206 1.09 17.90 -13.81
CA PRO A 206 1.95 19.04 -13.48
C PRO A 206 1.70 20.20 -14.45
N TYR A 207 2.13 21.40 -14.07
CA TYR A 207 2.07 22.58 -14.93
C TYR A 207 3.46 23.23 -15.00
N PRO A 208 4.12 23.26 -16.17
CA PRO A 208 3.64 22.81 -17.49
C PRO A 208 3.62 21.28 -17.65
N ALA A 209 2.63 20.76 -18.38
CA ALA A 209 2.59 19.36 -18.81
C ALA A 209 3.00 19.23 -20.29
N ASP A 210 3.58 18.08 -20.65
CA ASP A 210 3.96 17.74 -22.03
C ASP A 210 3.27 16.44 -22.49
N THR A 211 2.04 16.57 -22.97
CA THR A 211 1.22 15.43 -23.38
C THR A 211 0.18 15.79 -24.43
N GLU A 212 -0.06 14.86 -25.36
CA GLU A 212 -1.26 14.86 -26.19
C GLU A 212 -2.45 14.33 -25.38
N VAL A 213 -3.58 15.03 -25.40
CA VAL A 213 -4.75 14.72 -24.57
C VAL A 213 -5.94 14.35 -25.45
N GLU A 214 -6.53 13.20 -25.14
CA GLU A 214 -7.83 12.75 -25.66
C GLU A 214 -8.69 12.20 -24.52
N ALA A 215 -9.63 13.00 -24.02
CA ALA A 215 -10.60 12.56 -23.02
C ALA A 215 -12.02 12.55 -23.60
N ASN A 216 -12.79 11.50 -23.37
CA ASN A 216 -14.13 11.35 -23.95
C ASN A 216 -15.12 10.71 -22.98
N THR A 217 -16.34 11.24 -22.94
CA THR A 217 -17.50 10.60 -22.30
C THR A 217 -18.71 10.65 -23.22
N ALA A 218 -19.55 9.61 -23.23
CA ALA A 218 -20.70 9.55 -24.13
C ALA A 218 -21.92 10.33 -23.59
N SER A 219 -22.12 10.33 -22.27
CA SER A 219 -23.23 11.04 -21.63
C SER A 219 -22.89 11.72 -20.31
N GLY A 220 -21.66 11.59 -19.81
CA GLY A 220 -21.21 12.26 -18.59
C GLY A 220 -20.73 13.68 -18.84
N SER A 221 -20.31 14.37 -17.77
CA SER A 221 -19.80 15.73 -17.87
C SER A 221 -18.28 15.77 -18.01
N VAL A 222 -17.76 16.88 -18.53
CA VAL A 222 -16.32 17.06 -18.66
C VAL A 222 -15.89 18.42 -18.13
N SER A 223 -14.89 18.43 -17.25
CA SER A 223 -14.26 19.62 -16.70
C SER A 223 -12.78 19.67 -17.11
N ASN A 224 -12.32 20.86 -17.48
CA ASN A 224 -10.96 21.07 -17.96
C ASN A 224 -10.38 22.35 -17.35
N ALA A 225 -9.25 22.23 -16.66
CA ALA A 225 -8.51 23.35 -16.09
C ALA A 225 -7.40 23.88 -17.03
N PHE A 226 -7.21 23.37 -18.25
CA PHE A 226 -6.11 23.77 -19.15
C PHE A 226 -6.59 24.60 -20.34
N ASP A 227 -6.10 25.84 -20.46
CA ASP A 227 -6.50 26.78 -21.52
C ASP A 227 -6.12 26.30 -22.94
N GLY A 228 -5.09 25.46 -23.05
CA GLY A 228 -4.61 24.90 -24.32
C GLY A 228 -5.45 23.74 -24.88
N LEU A 229 -6.47 23.28 -24.14
CA LEU A 229 -7.32 22.16 -24.54
C LEU A 229 -8.68 22.66 -25.03
N ARG A 230 -9.15 22.05 -26.13
CA ARG A 230 -10.46 22.34 -26.72
C ARG A 230 -11.50 21.38 -26.16
N VAL A 231 -12.61 21.93 -25.66
CA VAL A 231 -13.77 21.15 -25.21
C VAL A 231 -14.82 21.17 -26.32
N HIS A 232 -15.26 19.99 -26.74
CA HIS A 232 -16.30 19.77 -27.75
C HIS A 232 -17.50 19.03 -27.12
N GLY A 233 -18.70 19.30 -27.65
CA GLY A 233 -19.96 18.66 -27.23
C GLY A 233 -20.88 19.61 -26.47
N GLN A 234 -21.83 20.23 -27.18
CA GLN A 234 -22.93 20.99 -26.57
C GLN A 234 -24.15 20.12 -26.28
N TRP A 235 -24.34 19.01 -26.99
CA TRP A 235 -25.40 18.00 -26.80
C TRP A 235 -24.85 16.59 -27.06
N GLY A 236 -25.00 15.67 -26.11
CA GLY A 236 -24.54 14.27 -26.24
C GLY A 236 -23.12 14.04 -25.73
N ALA A 237 -22.27 13.37 -26.53
CA ALA A 237 -20.91 13.02 -26.14
C ALA A 237 -20.02 14.26 -25.94
N HIS A 238 -19.26 14.27 -24.85
CA HIS A 238 -18.31 15.33 -24.50
C HIS A 238 -16.88 14.84 -24.74
N LYS A 239 -16.06 15.70 -25.35
CA LYS A 239 -14.68 15.39 -25.72
C LYS A 239 -13.74 16.54 -25.39
N ILE A 240 -12.62 16.25 -24.73
CA ILE A 240 -11.46 17.14 -24.65
C ILE A 240 -10.40 16.64 -25.60
N THR A 241 -9.88 17.53 -26.45
CA THR A 241 -8.68 17.27 -27.24
C THR A 241 -7.72 18.43 -27.20
N GLY A 242 -6.44 18.12 -27.33
CA GLY A 242 -5.43 19.14 -27.53
C GLY A 242 -4.04 18.61 -27.23
N ARG A 243 -3.10 19.53 -27.27
CA ARG A 243 -1.70 19.26 -26.99
C ARG A 243 -1.24 20.24 -25.92
N LEU A 244 -0.65 19.71 -24.87
CA LEU A 244 0.10 20.45 -23.86
C LEU A 244 1.58 20.28 -24.17
N GLY A 245 2.37 21.36 -24.09
CA GLY A 245 3.81 21.30 -24.39
C GLY A 245 4.11 20.83 -25.83
N ALA A 246 5.15 20.01 -25.99
CA ALA A 246 5.52 19.43 -27.28
C ALA A 246 4.60 18.27 -27.71
N GLY A 247 3.84 17.68 -26.78
CA GLY A 247 3.02 16.49 -26.95
C GLY A 247 3.81 15.17 -26.92
N THR A 248 4.87 15.07 -26.11
CA THR A 248 5.70 13.84 -26.06
C THR A 248 5.01 12.70 -25.33
N GLY A 249 4.25 13.00 -24.27
CA GLY A 249 3.40 12.04 -23.57
C GLY A 249 2.06 11.82 -24.26
N LYS A 250 1.31 10.81 -23.80
CA LYS A 250 -0.05 10.54 -24.26
C LYS A 250 -0.98 10.35 -23.07
N LEU A 251 -2.13 11.00 -23.12
CA LEU A 251 -3.19 10.84 -22.13
C LEU A 251 -4.48 10.53 -22.86
N ARG A 252 -5.01 9.33 -22.62
CA ARG A 252 -6.32 8.90 -23.08
C ARG A 252 -7.20 8.51 -21.91
N ALA A 253 -8.32 9.21 -21.75
CA ALA A 253 -9.34 8.90 -20.75
C ALA A 253 -10.67 8.64 -21.45
N THR A 254 -11.35 7.55 -21.13
CA THR A 254 -12.64 7.21 -21.75
C THR A 254 -13.59 6.63 -20.71
N THR A 255 -14.80 7.19 -20.65
CA THR A 255 -15.91 6.62 -19.88
C THR A 255 -17.18 6.68 -20.71
N VAL A 256 -18.23 5.93 -20.37
CA VAL A 256 -19.50 5.98 -21.10
C VAL A 256 -20.43 7.00 -20.44
N SER A 257 -20.72 6.78 -19.15
CA SER A 257 -21.64 7.65 -18.40
C SER A 257 -20.99 8.45 -17.27
N GLY A 258 -19.74 8.12 -16.92
CA GLY A 258 -19.01 8.83 -15.88
C GLY A 258 -18.54 10.23 -16.31
N SER A 259 -18.18 11.05 -15.33
CA SER A 259 -17.58 12.37 -15.58
C SER A 259 -16.06 12.27 -15.72
N ILE A 260 -15.47 13.18 -16.51
CA ILE A 260 -14.02 13.31 -16.61
C ILE A 260 -13.59 14.71 -16.15
N ALA A 261 -12.62 14.79 -15.24
CA ALA A 261 -12.02 16.04 -14.81
C ALA A 261 -10.51 16.03 -15.09
N LEU A 262 -10.03 17.03 -15.85
CA LEU A 262 -8.61 17.32 -16.00
C LEU A 262 -8.26 18.55 -15.18
N LEU A 263 -7.41 18.37 -14.17
CA LEU A 263 -7.06 19.37 -13.18
C LEU A 263 -5.55 19.65 -13.21
N ARG A 264 -5.19 20.88 -12.85
CA ARG A 264 -3.78 21.25 -12.64
C ARG A 264 -3.36 20.75 -11.25
N ARG A 265 -2.17 20.18 -11.14
CA ARG A 265 -1.51 20.02 -9.85
C ARG A 265 -1.18 21.41 -9.30
N PRO A 266 -1.42 21.71 -8.01
CA PRO A 266 -0.87 22.91 -7.39
C PRO A 266 0.64 22.93 -7.63
N ALA A 267 1.22 24.08 -7.98
CA ALA A 267 2.67 24.21 -7.93
C ALA A 267 3.07 23.87 -6.50
N GLY A 268 3.90 22.84 -6.31
CA GLY A 268 4.42 22.51 -4.99
C GLY A 268 4.99 23.79 -4.41
N GLU A 269 4.61 24.13 -3.17
CA GLU A 269 5.43 25.01 -2.38
C GLU A 269 6.78 24.30 -2.31
N ASP A 270 7.72 24.72 -3.15
CA ASP A 270 9.10 24.35 -2.93
C ASP A 270 9.38 24.72 -1.48
N GLU A 271 9.82 23.76 -0.67
CA GLU A 271 10.53 24.03 0.57
C GLU A 271 11.86 24.75 0.22
N HIS A 272 11.77 25.94 -0.35
CA HIS A 272 12.85 26.89 -0.40
C HIS A 272 13.01 27.42 1.01
N GLY A 273 14.08 26.94 1.65
CA GLY A 273 14.46 27.27 3.00
C GLY A 273 14.22 28.73 3.34
N ALA A 274 13.44 28.94 4.39
CA ALA A 274 13.62 30.13 5.20
C ALA A 274 15.11 30.18 5.58
N PRO A 275 15.84 31.26 5.26
CA PRO A 275 17.17 31.44 5.80
C PRO A 275 17.00 31.39 7.31
N ARG A 276 17.65 30.43 7.98
CA ARG A 276 17.88 30.58 9.41
C ARG A 276 18.66 31.87 9.56
N ASP A 277 18.02 32.89 10.11
CA ASP A 277 18.68 34.13 10.52
C ASP A 277 19.87 33.76 11.39
N THR A 278 21.06 33.77 10.78
CA THR A 278 22.33 33.74 11.50
C THR A 278 22.39 35.01 12.33
N PRO A 279 22.46 34.95 13.67
CA PRO A 279 22.63 36.16 14.47
C PRO A 279 23.97 36.80 14.11
N PRO A 280 24.05 38.13 13.96
CA PRO A 280 25.30 38.78 13.61
C PRO A 280 26.33 38.60 14.73
N ALA A 281 27.51 38.16 14.35
CA ALA A 281 28.69 38.14 15.21
C ALA A 281 29.05 39.58 15.62
N GLY A 282 28.79 39.90 16.89
CA GLY A 282 29.26 41.10 17.58
C GLY A 282 30.32 40.73 18.63
N SER A 283 31.48 41.36 18.52
CA SER A 283 32.72 41.09 19.24
C SER A 283 32.73 41.54 20.72
N SER A 284 33.29 40.66 21.57
CA SER A 284 34.21 40.90 22.71
C SER A 284 33.87 41.90 23.82
N ALA A 285 33.80 41.40 25.07
CA ALA A 285 34.59 41.94 26.18
C ALA A 285 34.76 40.88 27.30
N ALA A 286 35.99 40.81 27.81
CA ALA A 286 36.51 39.82 28.75
C ALA A 286 36.06 40.03 30.21
N ALA A 287 35.96 38.93 30.97
CA ALA A 287 36.51 38.78 32.34
C ALA A 287 36.25 37.36 32.89
N ALA A 288 37.33 36.60 33.08
CA ALA A 288 37.44 35.56 34.13
C ALA A 288 38.20 36.21 35.32
N PRO A 289 38.27 35.65 36.56
CA PRO A 289 38.16 34.21 36.87
C PRO A 289 37.55 33.82 38.25
N ALA A 290 37.53 32.49 38.50
CA ALA A 290 37.90 31.78 39.74
C ALA A 290 36.83 31.04 40.59
N GLY A 291 37.17 29.78 40.91
CA GLY A 291 36.65 28.90 41.98
C GLY A 291 35.42 28.08 41.57
N GLY A 292 35.29 26.76 41.69
CA GLY A 292 35.94 25.67 42.43
C GLY A 292 34.87 24.55 42.53
N PRO A 293 35.20 23.25 42.63
CA PRO A 293 34.23 22.16 42.41
C PRO A 293 33.54 21.71 43.71
N GLU A 294 32.26 21.34 43.65
CA GLU A 294 31.63 20.54 44.71
C GLU A 294 30.88 19.33 44.15
N SER A 295 31.34 18.18 44.63
CA SER A 295 30.72 16.87 44.62
C SER A 295 29.72 16.71 45.75
N GLY A 296 28.61 16.02 45.52
CA GLY A 296 27.76 15.40 46.54
C GLY A 296 26.62 14.66 45.82
N SER A 297 26.63 13.32 45.68
CA SER A 297 26.36 12.32 46.72
C SER A 297 25.07 12.62 47.48
N GLY A 298 24.06 11.77 47.28
CA GLY A 298 22.75 11.86 47.92
C GLY A 298 21.86 10.69 47.53
N ASP A 299 22.34 9.49 47.81
CA ASP A 299 21.53 8.28 47.97
C ASP A 299 20.57 8.49 49.15
N ASN A 300 19.33 8.02 49.05
CA ASN A 300 18.47 7.76 50.20
C ASN A 300 17.35 6.81 49.82
N SER A 301 17.68 5.52 49.88
CA SER A 301 16.75 4.45 50.24
C SER A 301 16.45 4.52 51.74
N VAL A 302 15.17 4.52 52.14
CA VAL A 302 14.74 4.13 53.49
C VAL A 302 13.54 3.19 53.40
N SER A 303 13.72 2.03 54.01
CA SER A 303 12.75 0.96 54.24
C SER A 303 12.00 1.16 55.56
N GLY A 304 10.81 0.56 55.70
CA GLY A 304 10.27 0.17 57.01
C GLY A 304 8.73 0.05 57.11
N PRO A 305 8.18 -0.77 58.03
CA PRO A 305 7.27 -1.89 57.68
C PRO A 305 5.98 -2.01 58.54
N GLY A 306 5.20 -3.08 58.28
CA GLY A 306 4.14 -3.64 59.16
C GLY A 306 2.71 -3.31 58.68
N ASP A 307 1.69 -4.17 58.71
CA ASP A 307 1.50 -5.49 59.30
C ASP A 307 0.30 -6.17 58.61
N ALA A 308 0.34 -7.50 58.52
CA ALA A 308 -0.82 -8.40 58.37
C ALA A 308 -1.06 -9.08 59.76
N PRO A 309 -1.97 -10.07 59.98
CA PRO A 309 -2.89 -10.78 59.09
C PRO A 309 -4.27 -11.12 59.76
N THR A 310 -4.92 -12.21 59.30
CA THR A 310 -6.06 -13.01 59.85
C THR A 310 -7.45 -12.73 59.24
N THR A 311 -8.31 -13.68 58.86
CA THR A 311 -8.36 -15.17 58.86
C THR A 311 -9.59 -15.61 58.03
N VAL A 312 -9.49 -16.74 57.31
CA VAL A 312 -10.58 -17.58 56.73
C VAL A 312 -11.20 -18.46 57.87
N PRO A 313 -12.12 -19.45 57.73
CA PRO A 313 -12.99 -19.92 56.61
C PRO A 313 -14.42 -20.40 57.00
N ALA A 314 -15.24 -20.80 56.01
CA ALA A 314 -16.18 -21.95 56.01
C ALA A 314 -17.05 -21.89 54.72
N ASP A 315 -16.98 -22.83 53.78
CA ASP A 315 -17.50 -24.23 53.75
C ASP A 315 -19.00 -24.33 53.44
N GLY A 316 -19.37 -25.19 52.49
CA GLY A 316 -20.75 -25.34 51.98
C GLY A 316 -20.87 -26.13 50.67
N THR A 317 -21.14 -27.42 50.83
CA THR A 317 -21.18 -28.54 49.87
C THR A 317 -22.43 -28.67 48.98
N THR A 318 -22.29 -29.37 47.84
CA THR A 318 -23.26 -30.25 47.10
C THR A 318 -24.51 -29.59 46.47
N ASP A 319 -25.08 -29.98 45.33
CA ASP A 319 -25.40 -31.34 44.85
C ASP A 319 -25.83 -31.38 43.35
N LYS A 320 -25.98 -32.62 42.85
CA LYS A 320 -26.33 -33.11 41.50
C LYS A 320 -27.70 -32.69 40.91
N LYS A 321 -27.78 -32.67 39.56
CA LYS A 321 -28.79 -33.31 38.66
C LYS A 321 -28.45 -32.94 37.19
N VAL A 322 -28.18 -33.84 36.25
CA VAL A 322 -29.07 -34.80 35.54
C VAL A 322 -30.39 -34.19 35.07
N LEU A 323 -30.40 -33.68 33.84
CA LEU A 323 -31.20 -34.12 32.69
C LEU A 323 -30.69 -33.45 31.41
#